data_AF-A0A7S2JIH5-F1
#
_entry.id   AF-A0A7S2JIH5-F1
#
_cell.length_a   1.000
_cell.length_b   1.000
_cell.length_c   1.000
_cell.angle_alpha   90.00
_cell.angle_beta   90.00
_cell.angle_gamma   90.00
#
_symmetry.space_group_name_H-M   'P 1'
#
loop_
_entity.id
_entity.type
_entity.pdbx_description
1 polymer ?
#
loop_
_entity_poly.entity_id
_entity_poly.type
_entity_poly.pdbx_seq_one_letter_code
_entity_poly.pdbx_strand_id
1 'polypeptide(L)'
;MCLFLAHDEENSSRRQFKAQKVLDWTETRTTVILDTLMPHLVVDAVAKLPPNAPWPTNSYRHATLAQSALCGLNAFASTKSPAQVVQFMSDLFGAYDKLGDIHKVYKVETVGDAYIAGVAERPLTPENSPVGVIVFALDMVRVVDEWAKGLG
;
A
#
# COMPACT_ATOMS: atom_id res chain seq x y z
N MET A 1 -10.46 44.95 34.33
CA MET A 1 -9.19 44.70 33.62
C MET A 1 -8.86 43.21 33.60
N CYS A 2 -8.82 42.53 34.75
CA CYS A 2 -8.50 41.09 34.83
C CYS A 2 -9.45 40.16 34.05
N LEU A 3 -10.76 40.43 34.04
CA LEU A 3 -11.74 39.59 33.33
C LEU A 3 -11.57 39.65 31.80
N PHE A 4 -11.23 40.83 31.27
CA PHE A 4 -11.02 41.03 29.84
C PHE A 4 -9.75 40.31 29.36
N LEU A 5 -8.66 40.39 30.14
CA LEU A 5 -7.42 39.69 29.86
C LEU A 5 -7.60 38.16 29.92
N ALA A 6 -8.32 37.66 30.94
CA ALA A 6 -8.63 36.23 31.05
C ALA A 6 -9.48 35.72 29.88
N HIS A 7 -10.46 36.53 29.43
CA HIS A 7 -11.28 36.19 28.26
C HIS A 7 -10.46 36.15 26.96
N ASP A 8 -9.54 37.08 26.77
CA ASP A 8 -8.67 37.12 25.60
C ASP A 8 -7.68 35.93 25.58
N GLU A 9 -7.08 35.60 26.74
CA GLU A 9 -6.18 34.45 26.89
C GLU A 9 -6.89 33.11 26.63
N GLU A 10 -8.12 32.95 27.15
CA GLU A 10 -8.96 31.78 26.86
C GLU A 10 -9.28 31.68 25.36
N ASN A 11 -9.66 32.79 24.74
CA ASN A 11 -9.95 32.82 23.30
C ASN A 11 -8.71 32.50 22.46
N SER A 12 -7.53 33.00 22.84
CA SER A 12 -6.25 32.67 22.21
C SER A 12 -5.94 31.18 22.34
N SER A 13 -6.08 30.62 23.54
CA SER A 13 -5.89 29.18 23.81
C SER A 13 -6.84 28.31 22.99
N ARG A 14 -8.12 28.70 22.90
CA ARG A 14 -9.12 27.99 22.08
C ARG A 14 -8.79 28.07 20.59
N ARG A 15 -8.28 29.21 20.09
CA ARG A 15 -7.85 29.36 18.69
C ARG A 15 -6.64 28.48 18.39
N GLN A 16 -5.63 28.47 19.26
CA GLN A 16 -4.47 27.60 19.13
C GLN A 16 -4.86 26.12 19.17
N PHE A 17 -5.73 25.72 20.10
CA PHE A 17 -6.23 24.35 20.18
C PHE A 17 -6.97 23.92 18.90
N LYS A 18 -7.83 24.79 18.36
CA LYS A 18 -8.52 24.53 17.08
C LYS A 18 -7.54 24.42 15.92
N ALA A 19 -6.55 25.32 15.84
CA ALA A 19 -5.51 25.27 14.80
C ALA A 19 -4.69 23.97 14.90
N GLN A 20 -4.27 23.59 16.12
CA GLN A 20 -3.53 22.35 16.35
C GLN A 20 -4.34 21.12 15.94
N LYS A 21 -5.63 21.07 16.29
CA LYS A 21 -6.51 19.97 15.87
C LYS A 21 -6.64 19.82 14.35
N VAL A 22 -6.68 20.93 13.62
CA VAL A 22 -6.72 20.92 12.15
C VAL A 22 -5.39 20.44 11.58
N LEU A 23 -4.26 20.86 12.15
CA LEU A 23 -2.93 20.39 11.77
C LEU A 23 -2.79 18.89 12.01
N ASP A 24 -3.09 18.41 13.23
CA ASP A 24 -3.02 16.99 13.59
C ASP A 24 -3.86 16.11 12.65
N TRP A 25 -5.08 16.57 12.33
CA TRP A 25 -5.98 15.87 11.41
C TRP A 25 -5.43 15.81 9.98
N THR A 26 -4.86 16.92 9.51
CA THR A 26 -4.29 17.03 8.17
C THR A 26 -3.04 16.16 8.04
N GLU A 27 -2.18 16.19 9.05
CA GLU A 27 -0.98 15.36 9.14
C GLU A 27 -1.36 13.88 9.14
N THR A 28 -2.26 13.46 10.03
CA THR A 28 -2.73 12.07 10.12
C THR A 28 -3.29 11.58 8.79
N ARG A 29 -4.14 12.38 8.14
CA ARG A 29 -4.73 12.02 6.84
C ARG A 29 -3.69 11.90 5.74
N THR A 30 -2.72 12.81 5.72
CA THR A 30 -1.65 12.78 4.72
C THR A 30 -0.81 11.52 4.90
N THR A 31 -0.41 11.19 6.12
CA THR A 31 0.36 9.98 6.42
C THR A 31 -0.39 8.71 6.01
N VAL A 32 -1.68 8.59 6.35
CA VAL A 32 -2.50 7.42 5.97
C VAL A 32 -2.57 7.26 4.44
N ILE A 33 -2.74 8.35 3.71
CA ILE A 33 -2.77 8.32 2.24
C ILE A 33 -1.40 7.88 1.70
N LEU A 34 -0.31 8.44 2.23
CA LEU A 34 1.05 8.11 1.78
C LEU A 34 1.41 6.65 2.07
N ASP A 35 1.06 6.13 3.25
CA ASP A 35 1.29 4.71 3.60
C ASP A 35 0.43 3.76 2.75
N THR A 36 -0.69 4.23 2.20
CA THR A 36 -1.51 3.45 1.26
C THR A 36 -0.91 3.42 -0.14
N LEU A 37 -0.23 4.50 -0.55
CA LEU A 37 0.30 4.68 -1.90
C LEU A 37 1.76 4.22 -2.05
N MET A 38 2.50 4.15 -0.95
CA MET A 38 3.96 3.96 -0.97
C MET A 38 4.37 3.01 0.17
N PRO A 39 5.52 2.33 0.05
CA PRO A 39 6.07 1.60 1.19
C PRO A 39 6.35 2.54 2.36
N HIS A 40 5.97 2.14 3.57
CA HIS A 40 6.14 2.94 4.78
C HIS A 40 7.58 3.44 4.99
N LEU A 41 8.58 2.60 4.68
CA LEU A 41 10.00 2.98 4.74
C LEU A 41 10.39 4.12 3.77
N VAL A 42 9.69 4.23 2.63
CA VAL A 42 9.84 5.35 1.69
C VAL A 42 9.15 6.59 2.23
N VAL A 43 7.97 6.46 2.84
CA VAL A 43 7.27 7.57 3.52
C VAL A 43 8.14 8.17 4.63
N ASP A 44 8.75 7.32 5.47
CA ASP A 44 9.69 7.73 6.51
C ASP A 44 10.93 8.44 5.96
N ALA A 45 11.42 7.99 4.80
CA ALA A 45 12.56 8.61 4.13
C ALA A 45 12.18 9.99 3.57
N VAL A 46 11.00 10.11 2.96
CA VAL A 46 10.46 11.36 2.41
C VAL A 46 10.18 12.38 3.53
N ALA A 47 9.64 11.94 4.66
CA ALA A 47 9.35 12.79 5.82
C ALA A 47 10.59 13.46 6.42
N LYS A 48 11.78 12.86 6.22
CA LYS A 48 13.06 13.39 6.71
C LYS A 48 13.74 14.36 5.72
N LEU A 49 13.17 14.55 4.54
CA LEU A 49 13.75 15.44 3.53
C LEU A 49 13.59 16.92 3.94
N PRO A 50 14.57 17.78 3.62
CA PRO A 50 14.44 19.21 3.86
C PRO A 50 13.36 19.83 2.96
N PRO A 51 12.77 20.97 3.37
CA PRO A 51 11.85 21.71 2.52
C PRO A 51 12.48 22.01 1.14
N ASN A 52 11.74 21.74 0.06
CA ASN A 52 12.19 21.89 -1.34
C ASN A 52 13.31 20.94 -1.79
N ALA A 53 13.56 19.84 -1.07
CA ALA A 53 14.40 18.77 -1.61
C ALA A 53 13.82 18.21 -2.93
N PRO A 54 14.66 17.80 -3.89
CA PRO A 54 14.19 17.02 -5.02
C PRO A 54 13.60 15.69 -4.54
N TRP A 55 12.62 15.16 -5.28
CA TRP A 55 12.03 13.86 -4.97
C TRP A 55 13.08 12.74 -5.00
N PRO A 56 13.06 11.81 -4.04
CA PRO A 56 14.06 10.75 -3.96
C PRO A 56 13.92 9.81 -5.15
N THR A 57 15.03 9.58 -5.85
CA THR A 57 15.15 8.51 -6.86
C THR A 57 16.01 7.41 -6.27
N ASN A 58 15.43 6.23 -6.08
CA ASN A 58 16.13 5.09 -5.51
C ASN A 58 16.61 4.15 -6.63
N SER A 59 17.86 3.73 -6.56
CA SER A 59 18.42 2.68 -7.43
C SER A 59 18.76 1.47 -6.58
N TYR A 60 18.31 0.30 -7.01
CA TYR A 60 18.53 -0.96 -6.31
C TYR A 60 19.42 -1.84 -7.17
N ARG A 61 20.49 -2.38 -6.57
CA ARG A 61 21.41 -3.27 -7.28
C ARG A 61 20.81 -4.66 -7.46
N HIS A 62 20.00 -5.09 -6.50
CA HIS A 62 19.33 -6.39 -6.52
C HIS A 62 17.86 -6.22 -6.17
N ALA A 63 16.99 -6.75 -7.02
CA ALA A 63 15.57 -6.87 -6.77
C ALA A 63 15.09 -8.22 -7.28
N THR A 64 14.10 -8.80 -6.60
CA THR A 64 13.44 -10.04 -7.02
C THR A 64 11.95 -9.76 -7.17
N LEU A 65 11.40 -10.09 -8.34
CA LEU A 65 10.00 -9.85 -8.67
C LEU A 65 9.30 -11.18 -8.96
N ALA A 66 8.08 -11.30 -8.46
CA ALA A 66 7.09 -12.29 -8.86
C ALA A 66 6.01 -11.58 -9.68
N GLN A 67 5.73 -12.11 -10.87
CA GLN A 67 4.66 -11.64 -11.73
C GLN A 67 3.76 -12.82 -12.07
N SER A 68 2.45 -12.62 -11.92
CA SER A 68 1.42 -13.57 -12.35
C SER A 68 0.50 -12.92 -13.38
N ALA A 69 -0.09 -13.72 -14.26
CA ALA A 69 -1.15 -13.31 -15.19
C ALA A 69 -2.26 -14.36 -15.19
N LEU A 70 -3.52 -13.93 -15.32
CA LEU A 70 -4.67 -14.82 -15.26
C LEU A 70 -4.98 -15.43 -16.62
N CYS A 71 -4.59 -16.69 -16.79
CA CYS A 71 -4.99 -17.46 -17.95
C CYS A 71 -6.51 -17.58 -18.05
N GLY A 72 -7.09 -17.17 -19.19
CA GLY A 72 -8.51 -17.37 -19.48
C GLY A 72 -9.46 -16.28 -18.97
N LEU A 73 -8.94 -15.18 -18.38
CA LEU A 73 -9.81 -14.09 -17.92
C LEU A 73 -10.69 -13.51 -19.04
N ASN A 74 -10.18 -13.40 -20.26
CA ASN A 74 -10.96 -12.91 -21.40
C ASN A 74 -12.20 -13.78 -21.70
N ALA A 75 -12.03 -15.10 -21.65
CA ALA A 75 -13.14 -16.04 -21.86
C ALA A 75 -14.12 -16.02 -20.68
N PHE A 76 -13.63 -15.85 -19.45
CA PHE A 76 -14.48 -15.65 -18.29
C PHE A 76 -15.28 -14.36 -18.40
N ALA A 77 -14.62 -13.24 -18.70
CA ALA A 77 -15.22 -11.91 -18.79
C ALA A 77 -16.27 -11.78 -19.90
N SER A 78 -16.17 -12.55 -20.99
CA SER A 78 -17.18 -12.55 -22.05
C SER A 78 -18.53 -13.13 -21.63
N THR A 79 -18.57 -13.90 -20.54
CA THR A 79 -19.78 -14.59 -20.04
C THR A 79 -20.32 -14.00 -18.74
N LYS A 80 -19.66 -12.99 -18.16
CA LYS A 80 -19.96 -12.43 -16.84
C LYS A 80 -20.26 -10.94 -16.94
N SER A 81 -21.01 -10.41 -15.97
CA SER A 81 -21.20 -8.96 -15.90
C SER A 81 -19.90 -8.28 -15.45
N PRO A 82 -19.66 -7.00 -15.82
CA PRO A 82 -18.48 -6.27 -15.37
C PRO A 82 -18.31 -6.27 -13.85
N ALA A 83 -19.41 -6.15 -13.10
CA ALA A 83 -19.39 -6.20 -11.65
C ALA A 83 -18.90 -7.56 -11.10
N GLN A 84 -19.30 -8.67 -11.73
CA GLN A 84 -18.83 -10.01 -11.35
C GLN A 84 -17.34 -10.20 -11.64
N VAL A 85 -16.85 -9.68 -12.77
CA VAL A 85 -15.43 -9.75 -13.12
C VAL A 85 -14.59 -8.94 -12.13
N VAL A 86 -15.01 -7.72 -11.80
CA VAL A 86 -14.33 -6.88 -10.82
C VAL A 86 -14.31 -7.52 -9.44
N GLN A 87 -15.45 -8.10 -9.00
CA GLN A 87 -15.50 -8.80 -7.72
C GLN A 87 -14.55 -10.01 -7.69
N PHE A 88 -14.56 -10.83 -8.75
CA PHE A 88 -13.65 -11.96 -8.91
C PHE A 88 -12.18 -11.56 -8.80
N MET A 89 -11.78 -10.50 -9.51
CA MET A 89 -10.40 -10.01 -9.46
C MET A 89 -10.06 -9.43 -8.09
N SER A 90 -10.99 -8.72 -7.45
CA SER A 90 -10.80 -8.11 -6.14
C SER A 90 -10.58 -9.17 -5.05
N ASP A 91 -11.35 -10.26 -5.10
CA ASP A 91 -11.23 -11.36 -4.15
C ASP A 91 -9.89 -12.09 -4.32
N LEU A 92 -9.48 -12.36 -5.56
CA LEU A 92 -8.21 -13.03 -5.83
C LEU A 92 -7.01 -12.16 -5.46
N PHE A 93 -6.97 -10.90 -5.91
CA PHE A 93 -5.88 -10.00 -5.58
C PHE A 93 -5.86 -9.67 -4.08
N GLY A 94 -7.01 -9.63 -3.41
CA GLY A 94 -7.08 -9.54 -1.96
C GLY A 94 -6.46 -10.76 -1.25
N ALA A 95 -6.55 -11.95 -1.84
CA ALA A 95 -5.85 -13.13 -1.32
C ALA A 95 -4.33 -13.03 -1.52
N TYR A 96 -3.87 -12.52 -2.66
CA TYR A 96 -2.45 -12.25 -2.91
C TYR A 96 -1.90 -11.15 -1.99
N ASP A 97 -2.66 -10.10 -1.73
CA ASP A 97 -2.27 -9.02 -0.82
C ASP A 97 -2.00 -9.57 0.58
N LYS A 98 -2.85 -10.47 1.10
CA LYS A 98 -2.63 -11.17 2.37
C LYS A 98 -1.35 -12.02 2.37
N LEU A 99 -1.05 -12.70 1.26
CA LEU A 99 0.20 -13.45 1.12
C LEU A 99 1.41 -12.50 1.12
N GLY A 100 1.30 -11.33 0.49
CA GLY A 100 2.34 -10.30 0.49
C GLY A 100 2.69 -9.85 1.91
N ASP A 101 1.67 -9.63 2.76
CA ASP A 101 1.85 -9.26 4.16
C ASP A 101 2.56 -10.34 4.99
N ILE A 102 2.25 -11.62 4.74
CA ILE A 102 2.86 -12.78 5.41
C ILE A 102 4.34 -12.90 5.00
N HIS A 103 4.61 -12.85 3.70
CA HIS A 103 5.94 -13.07 3.13
C HIS A 103 6.83 -11.82 3.11
N LYS A 104 6.32 -10.67 3.58
CA LYS A 104 7.01 -9.36 3.55
C LYS A 104 7.42 -8.96 2.13
N VAL A 105 6.58 -9.31 1.16
CA VAL A 105 6.75 -8.95 -0.25
C VAL A 105 5.92 -7.70 -0.53
N TYR A 106 6.53 -6.70 -1.15
CA TYR A 106 5.85 -5.46 -1.50
C TYR A 106 5.08 -5.62 -2.81
N LYS A 107 3.78 -5.28 -2.77
CA LYS A 107 2.95 -5.15 -3.98
C LYS A 107 3.40 -3.92 -4.75
N VAL A 108 3.92 -4.13 -5.96
CA VAL A 108 4.36 -3.03 -6.82
C VAL A 108 3.14 -2.41 -7.48
N GLU A 109 2.39 -3.20 -8.25
CA GLU A 109 1.19 -2.74 -8.95
C GLU A 109 0.40 -3.91 -9.53
N THR A 110 -0.79 -3.60 -10.02
CA THR A 110 -1.61 -4.49 -10.85
C THR A 110 -1.77 -3.86 -12.23
N VAL A 111 -1.51 -4.62 -13.29
CA VAL A 111 -1.66 -4.15 -14.68
C VAL A 111 -2.64 -5.07 -15.40
N GLY A 112 -3.89 -4.61 -15.52
CA GLY A 112 -4.97 -5.45 -16.05
C GLY A 112 -5.20 -6.68 -15.17
N ASP A 113 -4.97 -7.87 -15.71
CA ASP A 113 -5.08 -9.15 -15.03
C ASP A 113 -3.74 -9.66 -14.45
N ALA A 114 -2.68 -8.86 -14.58
CA ALA A 114 -1.37 -9.16 -14.02
C ALA A 114 -1.20 -8.56 -12.62
N TYR A 115 -0.61 -9.35 -11.73
CA TYR A 115 -0.23 -8.94 -10.37
C TYR A 115 1.29 -8.96 -10.27
N ILE A 116 1.89 -7.86 -9.83
CA ILE A 116 3.35 -7.68 -9.73
C ILE A 116 3.70 -7.35 -8.29
N ALA A 117 4.57 -8.15 -7.68
CA ALA A 117 5.07 -7.94 -6.33
C ALA A 117 6.52 -8.40 -6.20
N GLY A 118 7.24 -7.88 -5.23
CA GLY A 118 8.62 -8.28 -5.03
C GLY A 118 9.31 -7.61 -3.85
N VAL A 119 10.62 -7.78 -3.79
CA VAL A 119 11.48 -7.19 -2.79
C VAL A 119 12.70 -6.56 -3.44
N ALA A 120 13.24 -5.53 -2.81
CA ALA A 120 14.49 -4.91 -3.20
C ALA A 120 15.28 -4.46 -1.97
N GLU A 121 16.34 -3.70 -2.17
CA GLU A 121 17.12 -3.15 -1.06
C GLU A 121 16.32 -2.03 -0.35
N ARG A 122 16.73 -1.66 0.87
CA ARG A 122 16.15 -0.51 1.56
C ARG A 122 16.34 0.77 0.73
N PRO A 123 15.37 1.70 0.73
CA PRO A 123 14.19 1.75 1.60
C PRO A 123 12.93 1.06 1.04
N LEU A 124 13.00 0.27 -0.05
CA LEU A 124 11.77 -0.31 -0.60
C LEU A 124 11.14 -1.35 0.33
N THR A 125 11.93 -2.34 0.72
CA THR A 125 11.51 -3.43 1.61
C THR A 125 12.46 -3.57 2.79
N PRO A 126 11.99 -4.08 3.95
CA PRO A 126 12.84 -4.24 5.13
C PRO A 126 13.94 -5.27 4.91
N GLU A 127 13.68 -6.27 4.08
CA GLU A 127 14.57 -7.37 3.71
C GLU A 127 14.56 -7.58 2.19
N ASN A 128 15.67 -8.05 1.64
CA ASN A 128 15.84 -8.40 0.23
C ASN A 128 16.11 -9.90 0.10
N SER A 129 15.08 -10.71 0.33
CA SER A 129 15.18 -12.18 0.30
C SER A 129 14.55 -12.74 -0.99
N PRO A 130 15.34 -13.19 -1.98
CA PRO A 130 14.80 -13.83 -3.17
C PRO A 130 13.99 -15.09 -2.86
N VAL A 131 14.39 -15.83 -1.81
CA VAL A 131 13.69 -17.03 -1.36
C VAL A 131 12.28 -16.68 -0.88
N GLY A 132 12.11 -15.56 -0.16
CA GLY A 132 10.79 -15.09 0.27
C GLY A 132 9.85 -14.84 -0.91
N VAL A 133 10.35 -14.25 -2.00
CA VAL A 133 9.57 -14.03 -3.23
C VAL A 133 9.21 -15.35 -3.93
N ILE A 134 10.11 -16.33 -3.95
CA ILE A 134 9.84 -17.64 -4.54
C ILE A 134 8.77 -18.39 -3.73
N VAL A 135 8.88 -18.39 -2.40
CA VAL A 135 7.87 -19.02 -1.52
C VAL A 135 6.52 -18.33 -1.67
N PHE A 136 6.50 -16.99 -1.69
CA PHE A 136 5.31 -16.19 -2.00
C PHE A 136 4.67 -16.61 -3.33
N ALA A 137 5.46 -16.73 -4.41
CA ALA A 137 4.95 -17.15 -5.71
C ALA A 137 4.39 -18.58 -5.71
N LEU A 138 5.00 -19.50 -4.97
CA LEU A 138 4.48 -20.86 -4.81
C LEU A 138 3.14 -20.87 -4.05
N ASP A 139 3.01 -20.03 -3.02
CA ASP A 139 1.77 -19.92 -2.26
C ASP A 139 0.65 -19.23 -3.06
N MET A 140 0.97 -18.28 -3.96
CA MET A 140 -0.01 -17.75 -4.91
C MET A 140 -0.64 -18.87 -5.75
N VAL A 141 0.18 -19.79 -6.27
CA VAL A 141 -0.30 -20.94 -7.05
C VAL A 141 -1.18 -21.86 -6.21
N ARG A 142 -0.79 -22.14 -4.95
CA ARG A 142 -1.58 -22.98 -4.03
C ARG A 142 -2.93 -22.36 -3.72
N VAL A 143 -2.97 -21.06 -3.44
CA VAL A 143 -4.23 -20.34 -3.18
C VAL A 143 -5.15 -20.41 -4.38
N VAL A 144 -4.64 -20.25 -5.60
CA VAL A 144 -5.44 -20.40 -6.82
C VAL A 144 -5.95 -21.82 -7.00
N ASP A 145 -5.12 -22.84 -6.75
CA ASP A 145 -5.53 -24.25 -6.84
C ASP A 145 -6.62 -24.61 -5.82
N GLU A 146 -6.49 -24.16 -4.57
CA GLU A 146 -7.51 -24.32 -3.53
C GLU A 146 -8.80 -23.59 -3.88
N TRP A 147 -8.68 -22.36 -4.39
CA TRP A 147 -9.82 -21.57 -4.82
C TRP A 147 -10.55 -22.20 -6.01
N ALA A 148 -9.81 -22.74 -6.98
CA ALA A 148 -10.37 -23.46 -8.13
C ALA A 148 -11.16 -24.69 -7.68
N LYS A 149 -10.68 -25.46 -6.70
CA LYS A 149 -11.41 -26.60 -6.12
C LYS A 149 -12.71 -26.19 -5.44
N GLY A 150 -12.76 -24.98 -4.86
CA GLY A 150 -13.97 -24.43 -4.25
C GLY A 150 -15.04 -23.98 -5.25
N LEU A 151 -14.69 -23.84 -6.53
CA LEU A 151 -15.61 -23.37 -7.58
C LEU A 151 -16.39 -24.50 -8.28
N GLY A 152 -16.01 -25.77 -8.05
CA GLY A 152 -16.66 -26.96 -8.61
C GLY A 152 -16.00 -27.48 -9.87
#